data_AF-A0A1G6RTI3-F1
#
_entry.id   AF-A0A1G6RTI3-F1
#
_cell.length_a   1.000
_cell.length_b   1.000
_cell.length_c   1.000
_cell.angle_alpha   90.00
_cell.angle_beta   90.00
_cell.angle_gamma   90.00
#
_symmetry.space_group_name_H-M   'P 1'
#
loop_
_entity.id
_entity.type
_entity.pdbx_description
1 polymer ?
#
loop_
_entity_poly.entity_id
_entity_poly.type
_entity_poly.pdbx_seq_one_letter_code
_entity_poly.pdbx_strand_id
1 'polypeptide(L)'
;MARWSFTHHPASVNETYLEHMATAASFGWRMLTASLACFLHALLPFAFEKTGSTAIRELHDRMVANRIRHAPPAAEAQRAG
;
A
#
# COMPACT_ATOMS: atom_id res chain seq x y z
N MET A 1 12.10 17.82 -14.53
CA MET A 1 10.86 18.43 -13.99
C MET A 1 9.87 17.32 -13.73
N ALA A 2 9.51 17.10 -12.46
CA ALA A 2 8.67 15.98 -12.05
C ALA A 2 7.29 16.08 -12.73
N ARG A 3 6.98 15.12 -13.61
CA ARG A 3 5.64 14.98 -14.19
C ARG A 3 4.75 14.34 -13.13
N TRP A 4 4.29 15.16 -12.19
CA TRP A 4 3.17 14.84 -11.31
C TRP A 4 1.92 14.73 -12.16
N SER A 5 1.71 13.56 -12.73
CA SER A 5 0.49 13.26 -13.44
C SER A 5 -0.27 12.26 -12.59
N PHE A 6 -1.18 12.81 -11.81
CA PHE A 6 -2.28 12.10 -11.14
C PHE A 6 -3.10 11.24 -12.13
N THR A 7 -2.86 11.34 -13.44
CA THR A 7 -3.53 10.62 -14.53
C THR A 7 -2.66 9.63 -15.31
N HIS A 8 -1.32 9.74 -15.31
CA HIS A 8 -0.45 8.80 -16.04
C HIS A 8 -0.17 7.52 -15.25
N HIS A 9 -0.13 7.60 -13.91
CA HIS A 9 0.14 6.42 -13.07
C HIS A 9 -1.06 5.44 -13.00
N PRO A 10 -2.33 5.87 -12.89
CA PRO A 10 -3.47 4.96 -12.92
C PRO A 10 -3.64 4.27 -14.27
N ALA A 11 -3.40 5.00 -15.36
CA ALA A 11 -3.48 4.47 -16.72
C ALA A 11 -2.42 3.39 -17.01
N SER A 12 -1.28 3.37 -16.31
CA SER A 12 -0.25 2.34 -16.48
C SER A 12 -0.54 1.04 -15.71
N VAL A 13 -1.62 0.98 -14.92
CA VAL A 13 -2.03 -0.21 -14.16
C VAL A 13 -3.50 -0.62 -14.38
N ASN A 14 -4.22 -0.02 -15.33
CA ASN A 14 -5.64 -0.29 -15.60
C ASN A 14 -6.58 -0.10 -14.39
N GLU A 15 -6.21 0.72 -13.41
CA GLU A 15 -7.10 1.10 -12.30
C GLU A 15 -7.72 2.48 -12.58
N THR A 16 -8.98 2.65 -12.18
CA THR A 16 -9.56 4.00 -12.14
C THR A 16 -8.83 4.84 -11.08
N TYR A 17 -8.71 6.14 -11.29
CA TYR A 17 -8.07 7.04 -10.32
C TYR A 17 -8.66 6.88 -8.90
N LEU A 18 -9.98 6.63 -8.81
CA LEU A 18 -10.67 6.44 -7.54
C LEU A 18 -10.28 5.12 -6.84
N GLU A 19 -10.09 4.02 -7.58
CA GLU A 19 -9.61 2.74 -7.03
C GLU A 19 -8.19 2.87 -6.50
N HIS A 20 -7.31 3.51 -7.28
CA HIS A 20 -5.94 3.74 -6.87
C HIS A 20 -5.85 4.69 -5.66
N MET A 21 -6.62 5.78 -5.68
CA MET A 21 -6.71 6.73 -4.58
C MET A 21 -7.26 6.07 -3.32
N ALA A 22 -8.33 5.27 -3.41
CA ALA A 22 -8.91 4.57 -2.27
C ALA A 22 -7.91 3.56 -1.67
N THR A 23 -7.22 2.81 -2.53
CA THR A 23 -6.17 1.88 -2.09
C THR A 23 -5.04 2.63 -1.40
N ALA A 24 -4.45 3.65 -2.04
CA ALA A 24 -3.39 4.46 -1.46
C ALA A 24 -3.80 5.14 -0.14
N ALA A 25 -5.01 5.71 -0.08
CA ALA A 25 -5.56 6.31 1.13
C ALA A 25 -5.73 5.29 2.26
N SER A 26 -6.15 4.05 1.96
CA SER A 26 -6.29 3.00 2.96
C SER A 26 -4.95 2.60 3.62
N PHE A 27 -3.87 2.54 2.82
CA PHE A 27 -2.52 2.28 3.33
C PHE A 27 -2.03 3.47 4.16
N GLY A 28 -2.18 4.69 3.64
CA GLY A 28 -1.78 5.92 4.31
C GLY A 28 -2.46 6.10 5.67
N TRP A 29 -3.78 5.86 5.75
CA TRP A 29 -4.53 5.94 7.00
C TRP A 29 -4.02 4.95 8.04
N ARG A 30 -3.77 3.70 7.65
CA ARG A 30 -3.24 2.68 8.56
C ARG A 30 -1.85 3.07 9.08
N MET A 31 -0.96 3.56 8.20
CA MET A 31 0.36 4.07 8.59
C MET A 31 0.27 5.26 9.56
N LEU A 32 -0.64 6.20 9.32
CA LEU A 32 -0.85 7.36 10.18
C LEU A 32 -1.30 6.94 11.58
N THR A 33 -2.29 6.04 11.68
CA THR A 33 -2.76 5.52 12.97
C THR A 33 -1.68 4.74 13.72
N ALA A 34 -0.85 3.96 13.01
CA ALA A 34 0.25 3.22 13.59
C ALA A 34 1.36 4.15 14.10
N SER A 35 1.67 5.20 13.34
CA SER A 35 2.61 6.25 13.74
C SER A 35 2.16 6.94 15.03
N LEU A 36 0.89 7.36 15.10
CA LEU A 36 0.32 7.95 16.31
C LEU A 36 0.40 6.98 17.50
N ALA A 37 0.07 5.71 17.30
CA ALA A 37 0.17 4.68 18.34
C ALA A 37 1.62 4.49 18.82
N CYS A 38 2.61 4.51 17.93
CA CYS A 38 4.02 4.45 18.28
C CYS A 38 4.48 5.68 19.10
N PHE A 39 4.02 6.89 18.75
CA PHE A 39 4.31 8.08 19.55
C PHE A 39 3.67 8.01 20.94
N LEU A 40 2.42 7.54 21.03
CA LEU A 40 1.77 7.31 22.32
C LEU A 40 2.50 6.24 23.13
N HIS A 41 2.96 5.16 22.51
CA HIS A 41 3.77 4.13 23.15
C HIS A 41 5.12 4.69 23.66
N ALA A 42 5.76 5.58 22.90
CA ALA A 42 7.00 6.23 23.33
C ALA A 42 6.80 7.10 24.59
N LEU A 43 5.61 7.68 24.77
CA LEU A 43 5.24 8.42 25.98
C LEU A 43 4.77 7.50 27.11
N LEU A 44 4.03 6.45 26.76
CA LEU A 44 3.39 5.49 27.66
C LEU A 44 3.82 4.08 27.24
N PRO A 45 4.95 3.55 27.77
CA PRO A 45 5.56 2.30 27.28
C PRO A 45 4.70 1.04 27.47
N PHE A 46 3.59 1.13 28.20
CA PHE A 46 2.60 0.06 28.37
C PHE A 46 1.40 0.17 27.41
N ALA A 47 1.25 1.28 26.70
CA ALA A 47 0.15 1.47 25.74
C ALA A 47 0.61 1.07 24.34
N PHE A 48 -0.25 0.42 23.55
CA PHE A 48 -0.03 0.13 22.12
C PHE A 48 1.22 -0.69 21.75
N GLU A 49 1.73 -1.53 22.67
CA GLU A 49 2.98 -2.31 22.52
C GLU A 49 3.12 -3.08 21.20
N LYS A 50 2.00 -3.60 20.66
CA LYS A 50 1.99 -4.40 19.42
C LYS A 50 1.45 -3.64 18.21
N THR A 51 0.83 -2.48 18.40
CA THR A 51 0.04 -1.80 17.38
C THR A 51 0.87 -1.44 16.14
N GLY A 52 2.09 -0.91 16.33
CA GLY A 52 2.99 -0.60 15.22
C GLY A 52 3.39 -1.85 14.44
N SER A 53 3.82 -2.91 15.14
CA SER A 53 4.25 -4.16 14.49
C SER A 53 3.12 -4.87 13.74
N THR A 54 1.91 -4.89 14.30
CA THR A 54 0.72 -5.47 13.67
C THR A 54 0.33 -4.68 12.42
N ALA A 55 0.35 -3.35 12.48
CA ALA A 55 0.04 -2.51 11.32
C ALA A 55 1.03 -2.74 10.17
N ILE A 56 2.33 -2.87 10.47
CA ILE A 56 3.35 -3.17 9.44
C ILE A 56 3.09 -4.54 8.80
N ARG A 57 2.80 -5.57 9.59
CA ARG A 57 2.49 -6.92 9.06
C ARG A 57 1.28 -6.90 8.14
N GLU A 58 0.18 -6.29 8.59
CA GLU A 58 -1.02 -6.17 7.76
C GLU A 58 -0.77 -5.42 6.46
N LEU A 59 -0.01 -4.32 6.51
CA LEU A 59 0.33 -3.54 5.31
C LEU A 59 1.23 -4.34 4.37
N HIS A 60 2.18 -5.11 4.92
CA HIS A 60 3.04 -5.99 4.15
C HIS A 60 2.21 -7.08 3.45
N ASP A 61 1.33 -7.76 4.17
CA ASP A 61 0.47 -8.81 3.61
C ASP A 61 -0.42 -8.26 2.49
N ARG A 62 -1.00 -7.07 2.69
CA ARG A 62 -1.80 -6.38 1.67
C ARG A 62 -0.96 -6.00 0.44
N MET A 63 0.27 -5.54 0.65
CA MET A 63 1.18 -5.20 -0.45
C MET A 63 1.52 -6.43 -1.29
N VAL A 64 1.79 -7.56 -0.66
CA VAL A 64 2.08 -8.83 -1.34
C VAL A 64 0.84 -9.36 -2.06
N ALA A 65 -0.33 -9.36 -1.41
CA ALA A 65 -1.59 -9.79 -2.02
C ALA A 65 -1.97 -8.94 -3.24
N ASN A 66 -1.82 -7.62 -3.16
CA ASN A 66 -2.10 -6.73 -4.30
C ASN A 66 -1.11 -6.93 -5.45
N ARG A 67 0.16 -7.27 -5.17
CA ARG A 67 1.14 -7.60 -6.23
C ARG A 67 0.74 -8.86 -7.00
N ILE A 68 0.24 -9.90 -6.31
CA ILE A 68 -0.20 -11.15 -6.96
C ILE A 68 -1.37 -10.87 -7.93
N ARG A 69 -2.31 -9.99 -7.54
CA ARG A 69 -3.47 -9.62 -8.37
C ARG A 69 -3.09 -8.89 -9.66
N HIS A 70 -1.98 -8.15 -9.64
CA HIS A 70 -1.50 -7.34 -10.76
C HIS A 70 -0.37 -8.02 -11.56
N ALA A 71 -0.05 -9.28 -11.27
CA ALA A 71 0.91 -10.02 -12.09
C ALA A 71 0.33 -10.22 -13.51
N PRO A 72 1.09 -9.92 -14.58
CA PRO A 72 0.61 -10.14 -15.93
C PRO A 72 0.29 -11.64 -16.13
N PRO A 73 -0.78 -11.99 -16.86
CA PRO A 73 -1.10 -13.38 -17.13
C PRO A 73 0.08 -14.04 -17.84
N ALA A 74 0.53 -15.18 -17.32
CA ALA A 74 1.70 -15.93 -17.79
C ALA A 74 1.68 -16.31 -19.30
N ALA A 75 0.54 -16.11 -19.98
CA ALA A 75 0.35 -16.40 -21.39
C ALA A 75 1.04 -15.41 -22.36
N GLU A 76 1.40 -14.20 -21.92
CA GLU A 76 1.96 -13.17 -22.83
C GLU A 76 3.51 -13.22 -22.91
N ALA A 77 4.18 -13.79 -21.91
CA ALA A 77 5.63 -13.98 -21.89
C ALA A 77 6.13 -15.02 -22.90
N GLN A 78 5.23 -15.87 -23.44
CA GLN A 78 5.59 -17.01 -24.29
C GLN A 78 5.43 -16.74 -25.79
N ARG A 79 5.01 -15.54 -26.19
CA ARG A 79 4.82 -15.13 -27.60
C ARG A 79 5.90 -14.20 -28.15
N ALA A 80 6.91 -13.88 -27.34
CA ALA A 80 8.04 -13.03 -27.71
C ALA A 80 9.35 -13.81 -27.92
N GLY A 81 9.26 -15.12 -28.20
CA GLY A 81 10.38 -16.00 -28.52
C GLY A 81 10.38 -16.42 -29.98
#